data_AF-A0AAW0KYY4-F1
#
_entry.id   AF-A0AAW0KYY4-F1
#
_cell.length_a   1.000
_cell.length_b   1.000
_cell.length_c   1.000
_cell.angle_alpha   90.00
_cell.angle_beta   90.00
_cell.angle_gamma   90.00
#
_symmetry.space_group_name_H-M   'P 1'
#
loop_
_entity.id
_entity.type
_entity.pdbx_description
1 polymer ?
#
loop_
_entity_poly.entity_id
_entity_poly.type
_entity_poly.pdbx_seq_one_letter_code
_entity_poly.pdbx_strand_id
1 'polypeptide(L)'
;MMMESSMKREENVEDYVKKARLNSTLAALLHDPILADVPKNPTLSDVDTLISLELGSAMRISILKLDDTSFDVALMNSATVKDLKLAIKKKVNNMEQSKMGHRHISWKHVWANFCLSYNKEKLLDDNSVLQDYGIRNNSQVHFIPYVMSKDSQKHSRGRKHRFFHGLNKYA
;
A
#
# COMPACT_ATOMS: atom_id res chain seq x y z
N MET A 1 -8.07 -30.71 38.47
CA MET A 1 -7.40 -30.52 37.15
C MET A 1 -8.15 -31.11 35.95
N MET A 2 -9.15 -32.00 36.09
CA MET A 2 -9.87 -32.56 34.92
C MET A 2 -11.07 -31.73 34.41
N MET A 3 -11.58 -30.76 35.18
CA MET A 3 -12.74 -29.94 34.78
C MET A 3 -12.37 -28.69 33.94
N GLU A 4 -11.20 -28.07 34.18
CA GLU A 4 -10.75 -26.92 33.38
C GLU A 4 -10.42 -27.29 31.92
N SER A 5 -10.04 -28.55 31.65
CA SER A 5 -9.66 -29.01 30.31
C SER A 5 -10.86 -29.16 29.36
N SER A 6 -12.04 -29.47 29.89
CA SER A 6 -13.27 -29.61 29.09
C SER A 6 -13.88 -28.24 28.75
N MET A 7 -13.94 -27.32 29.73
CA MET A 7 -14.44 -25.95 29.51
C MET A 7 -13.60 -25.19 28.47
N LYS A 8 -12.26 -25.35 28.51
CA LYS A 8 -11.35 -24.67 27.57
C LYS A 8 -11.42 -25.22 26.14
N ARG A 9 -11.92 -26.45 25.94
CA ARG A 9 -12.17 -27.02 24.60
C ARG A 9 -13.51 -26.56 24.04
N GLU A 10 -14.56 -26.51 24.86
CA GLU A 10 -15.89 -26.06 24.43
C GLU A 10 -15.88 -24.58 24.03
N GLU A 11 -15.19 -23.73 24.79
CA GLU A 11 -15.01 -22.30 24.48
C GLU A 11 -14.28 -22.09 23.14
N ASN A 12 -13.30 -22.94 22.82
CA ASN A 12 -12.55 -22.90 21.55
C ASN A 12 -13.41 -23.31 20.35
N VAL A 13 -14.27 -24.31 20.51
CA VAL A 13 -15.20 -24.76 19.46
C VAL A 13 -16.24 -23.68 19.17
N GLU A 14 -16.81 -23.06 20.21
CA GLU A 14 -17.79 -21.97 20.05
C GLU A 14 -17.17 -20.75 19.34
N ASP A 15 -15.94 -20.37 19.68
CA ASP A 15 -15.22 -19.29 19.00
C ASP A 15 -14.91 -19.62 17.53
N TYR A 16 -14.57 -20.88 17.23
CA TYR A 16 -14.39 -21.34 15.85
C TYR A 16 -15.70 -21.24 15.05
N VAL A 17 -16.82 -21.67 15.64
CA VAL A 17 -18.15 -21.58 15.01
C VAL A 17 -18.54 -20.12 14.76
N LYS A 18 -18.33 -19.23 15.74
CA LYS A 18 -18.56 -17.78 15.59
C LYS A 18 -17.71 -17.20 14.46
N LYS A 19 -16.42 -17.52 14.42
CA LYS A 19 -15.51 -17.07 13.37
C LYS A 19 -15.93 -17.56 11.99
N ALA A 20 -16.35 -18.82 11.87
CA ALA A 20 -16.85 -19.38 10.62
C ALA A 20 -18.13 -18.67 10.14
N ARG A 21 -19.07 -18.39 11.05
CA ARG A 21 -20.28 -17.61 10.76
C ARG A 21 -19.94 -16.20 10.28
N LEU A 22 -19.04 -15.50 10.98
CA LEU A 22 -18.59 -14.16 10.60
C LEU A 22 -17.92 -14.15 9.21
N ASN A 23 -17.06 -15.11 8.93
CA ASN A 23 -16.41 -15.24 7.62
C ASN A 23 -17.43 -15.49 6.50
N SER A 24 -18.45 -16.31 6.77
CA SER A 24 -19.54 -16.56 5.81
C SER A 24 -20.33 -15.29 5.52
N THR A 25 -20.72 -14.55 6.56
CA THR A 25 -21.43 -13.27 6.41
C THR A 25 -20.57 -12.25 5.68
N LEU A 26 -19.28 -12.13 6.01
CA LEU A 26 -18.34 -11.23 5.35
C LEU A 26 -18.24 -11.57 3.84
N ALA A 27 -18.10 -12.85 3.49
CA ALA A 27 -18.06 -13.28 2.10
C ALA A 27 -19.34 -12.91 1.35
N ALA A 28 -20.52 -13.10 1.95
CA ALA A 28 -21.79 -12.71 1.35
C ALA A 28 -21.87 -11.20 1.09
N LEU A 29 -21.43 -10.37 2.05
CA LEU A 29 -21.40 -8.91 1.90
C LEU A 29 -20.42 -8.45 0.81
N LEU A 30 -19.24 -9.05 0.69
CA LEU A 30 -18.27 -8.71 -0.36
C LEU A 30 -18.74 -9.08 -1.78
N HIS A 31 -19.74 -9.96 -1.89
CA HIS A 31 -20.37 -10.32 -3.16
C HIS A 31 -21.61 -9.47 -3.49
N ASP A 32 -22.04 -8.60 -2.57
CA ASP A 32 -23.17 -7.71 -2.78
C ASP A 32 -22.80 -6.63 -3.82
N PRO A 33 -23.57 -6.46 -4.92
CA PRO A 33 -23.31 -5.42 -5.91
C PRO A 33 -23.33 -3.99 -5.34
N ILE A 34 -24.00 -3.75 -4.21
CA ILE A 34 -24.02 -2.43 -3.55
C ILE A 34 -22.63 -2.09 -2.98
N LEU A 35 -21.83 -3.10 -2.62
CA LEU A 35 -20.50 -2.95 -2.02
C LEU A 35 -19.36 -3.21 -3.02
N ALA A 36 -19.62 -3.06 -4.32
CA ALA A 36 -18.64 -3.34 -5.37
C ALA A 36 -17.39 -2.44 -5.33
N ASP A 37 -17.47 -1.30 -4.65
CA ASP A 37 -16.38 -0.35 -4.41
C ASP A 37 -15.43 -0.78 -3.27
N VAL A 38 -15.89 -1.67 -2.38
CA VAL A 38 -15.11 -2.19 -1.27
C VAL A 38 -14.04 -3.16 -1.79
N PRO A 39 -12.76 -3.01 -1.39
CA PRO A 39 -11.72 -3.95 -1.78
C PRO A 39 -12.00 -5.36 -1.24
N LYS A 40 -11.65 -6.40 -2.00
CA LYS A 40 -11.85 -7.82 -1.64
C LYS A 40 -11.29 -8.22 -0.27
N ASN A 41 -10.25 -7.52 0.20
CA ASN A 41 -9.69 -7.69 1.54
C ASN A 41 -9.65 -6.30 2.20
N PRO A 42 -10.77 -5.85 2.78
CA PRO A 42 -10.85 -4.52 3.37
C PRO A 42 -10.19 -4.51 4.76
N THR A 43 -9.49 -3.42 5.05
CA THR A 43 -9.10 -3.06 6.42
C THR A 43 -10.13 -2.10 6.99
N LEU A 44 -10.23 -2.00 8.32
CA LEU A 44 -11.16 -1.05 8.98
C LEU A 44 -10.95 0.39 8.46
N SER A 45 -9.69 0.80 8.31
CA SER A 45 -9.35 2.11 7.74
C SER A 45 -9.82 2.30 6.30
N ASP A 46 -9.88 1.24 5.47
CA ASP A 46 -10.43 1.37 4.11
C ASP A 46 -11.93 1.65 4.17
N VAL A 47 -12.65 0.92 5.03
CA VAL A 47 -14.10 1.08 5.21
C VAL A 47 -14.42 2.47 5.77
N ASP A 48 -13.68 2.92 6.79
CA ASP A 48 -13.83 4.27 7.36
C ASP A 48 -13.56 5.35 6.31
N THR A 49 -12.59 5.14 5.42
CA THR A 49 -12.29 6.08 4.33
C THR A 49 -13.42 6.11 3.29
N LEU A 50 -14.03 4.98 2.97
CA LEU A 50 -15.17 4.90 2.05
C LEU A 50 -16.43 5.56 2.65
N ILE A 51 -16.72 5.31 3.93
CA ILE A 51 -17.78 6.00 4.65
C ILE A 51 -17.51 7.52 4.64
N SER A 52 -16.27 7.92 4.95
CA SER A 52 -15.87 9.33 4.92
C SER A 52 -15.98 9.94 3.52
N LEU A 53 -15.82 9.15 2.45
CA LEU A 53 -15.98 9.61 1.07
C LEU A 53 -17.45 9.93 0.78
N GLU A 54 -18.36 9.06 1.22
CA GLU A 54 -19.81 9.28 1.10
C GLU A 54 -20.28 10.48 1.93
N LEU A 55 -19.67 10.69 3.10
CA LEU A 55 -19.92 11.83 3.98
C LEU A 55 -19.16 13.12 3.58
N GLY A 56 -18.40 13.10 2.49
CA GLY A 56 -17.66 14.27 1.96
C GLY A 56 -16.40 14.69 2.74
N SER A 57 -15.95 13.88 3.70
CA SER A 57 -14.73 14.10 4.50
C SER A 57 -13.48 13.41 3.94
N ALA A 58 -13.64 12.62 2.89
CA ALA A 58 -12.56 12.06 2.07
C ALA A 58 -12.72 12.50 0.61
N MET A 59 -11.66 12.28 -0.17
CA MET A 59 -11.58 12.61 -1.59
C MET A 59 -11.17 11.39 -2.40
N ARG A 60 -11.72 11.31 -3.61
CA ARG A 60 -11.32 10.35 -4.64
C ARG A 60 -10.34 11.02 -5.59
N ILE A 61 -9.17 10.43 -5.77
CA ILE A 61 -8.13 10.93 -6.66
C ILE A 61 -7.94 9.91 -7.78
N SER A 62 -7.97 10.37 -9.03
CA SER A 62 -7.69 9.54 -10.19
C SER A 62 -6.20 9.60 -10.51
N ILE A 63 -5.56 8.45 -10.68
CA ILE A 63 -4.13 8.33 -10.98
C ILE A 63 -3.98 7.91 -12.42
N LEU A 64 -3.44 8.80 -13.25
CA LEU A 64 -3.08 8.50 -14.62
C LEU A 64 -1.72 7.79 -14.64
N LYS A 65 -1.70 6.55 -15.12
CA LYS A 65 -0.49 5.74 -15.30
C LYS A 65 0.26 6.15 -16.57
N LEU A 66 1.44 5.55 -16.75
CA LEU A 66 2.29 5.74 -17.93
C LEU A 66 1.75 5.06 -19.20
N ASP A 67 0.79 4.14 -19.08
CA ASP A 67 0.14 3.44 -20.19
C ASP A 67 -1.18 4.12 -20.61
N ASP A 68 -1.36 5.39 -20.21
CA ASP A 68 -2.58 6.19 -20.39
C ASP A 68 -3.85 5.60 -19.74
N THR A 69 -3.74 4.51 -18.97
CA THR A 69 -4.85 4.01 -18.15
C THR A 69 -4.92 4.76 -16.83
N SER A 70 -6.12 4.89 -16.26
CA SER A 70 -6.30 5.47 -14.93
C SER A 70 -6.94 4.51 -13.94
N PHE A 71 -6.73 4.79 -12.65
CA PHE A 71 -7.44 4.12 -11.57
C PHE A 71 -7.64 5.09 -10.41
N ASP A 72 -8.67 4.85 -9.62
CA ASP A 72 -9.04 5.73 -8.52
C ASP A 72 -8.57 5.17 -7.17
N VAL A 73 -8.20 6.09 -6.28
CA VAL A 73 -7.88 5.85 -4.87
C VAL A 73 -8.64 6.84 -4.00
N ALA A 74 -9.25 6.34 -2.92
CA ALA A 74 -9.93 7.15 -1.91
C ALA A 74 -8.97 7.42 -0.75
N LEU A 75 -8.92 8.68 -0.30
CA LEU A 75 -8.05 9.14 0.79
C LEU A 75 -8.76 10.20 1.62
N MET A 76 -8.43 10.30 2.90
CA MET A 76 -8.92 11.38 3.76
C MET A 76 -8.51 12.74 3.21
N ASN A 77 -9.32 13.77 3.47
CA ASN A 77 -9.01 15.14 3.05
C ASN A 77 -7.68 15.65 3.65
N SER A 78 -7.28 15.16 4.82
CA SER A 78 -6.01 15.48 5.49
C SER A 78 -4.82 14.61 5.04
N ALA A 79 -4.98 13.76 4.02
CA ALA A 79 -3.95 12.83 3.59
C ALA A 79 -2.72 13.54 3.01
N THR A 80 -1.56 12.92 3.23
CA THR A 80 -0.26 13.41 2.75
C THR A 80 0.14 12.75 1.43
N VAL A 81 1.20 13.26 0.79
CA VAL A 81 1.81 12.64 -0.39
C VAL A 81 2.26 11.20 -0.09
N LYS A 82 2.75 10.92 1.11
CA LYS A 82 3.12 9.57 1.56
C LYS A 82 1.92 8.63 1.55
N ASP A 83 0.77 9.08 2.04
CA ASP A 83 -0.46 8.28 2.08
C ASP A 83 -0.95 7.99 0.66
N LEU A 84 -0.85 8.96 -0.24
CA LEU A 84 -1.14 8.77 -1.66
C LEU A 84 -0.25 7.70 -2.30
N LYS A 85 1.07 7.76 -2.09
CA LYS A 85 2.01 6.73 -2.57
C LYS A 85 1.69 5.35 -2.00
N LEU A 86 1.29 5.28 -0.72
CA LEU A 86 0.92 4.03 -0.07
C LEU A 86 -0.39 3.45 -0.64
N ALA A 87 -1.40 4.29 -0.85
CA ALA A 87 -2.68 3.88 -1.45
C ALA A 87 -2.50 3.40 -2.90
N ILE A 88 -1.69 4.10 -3.69
CA ILE A 88 -1.29 3.66 -5.04
C ILE A 88 -0.64 2.29 -4.97
N LYS A 89 0.35 2.12 -4.09
CA LYS A 89 1.05 0.84 -3.90
C LYS A 89 0.09 -0.29 -3.58
N LYS A 90 -0.82 -0.07 -2.63
CA LYS A 90 -1.82 -1.05 -2.21
C LYS A 90 -2.78 -1.40 -3.35
N LYS A 91 -3.33 -0.40 -4.03
CA LYS A 91 -4.28 -0.59 -5.13
C LYS A 91 -3.66 -1.33 -6.31
N VAL A 92 -2.47 -0.91 -6.75
CA VAL A 92 -1.77 -1.54 -7.88
C VAL A 92 -1.34 -2.97 -7.54
N ASN A 93 -0.82 -3.22 -6.34
CA ASN A 93 -0.53 -4.59 -5.92
C ASN A 93 -1.80 -5.46 -5.94
N ASN A 94 -2.94 -4.97 -5.43
CA ASN A 94 -4.18 -5.74 -5.44
C ASN A 94 -4.68 -6.04 -6.88
N MET A 95 -4.58 -5.08 -7.79
CA MET A 95 -5.02 -5.26 -9.19
C MET A 95 -4.08 -6.18 -9.97
N GLU A 96 -2.77 -6.00 -9.83
CA GLU A 96 -1.77 -6.63 -10.68
C GLU A 96 -1.18 -7.93 -10.12
N GLN A 97 -1.21 -8.14 -8.80
CA GLN A 97 -0.64 -9.36 -8.19
C GLN A 97 -1.34 -10.63 -8.70
N SER A 98 -2.65 -10.55 -8.99
CA SER A 98 -3.40 -11.66 -9.58
C SER A 98 -2.91 -12.06 -10.98
N LYS A 99 -2.40 -11.10 -11.75
CA LYS A 99 -1.90 -11.30 -13.12
C LYS A 99 -0.42 -11.68 -13.17
N MET A 100 0.35 -11.30 -12.14
CA MET A 100 1.81 -11.38 -12.14
C MET A 100 2.37 -12.68 -11.52
N GLY A 101 1.54 -13.53 -10.91
CA GLY A 101 1.97 -14.77 -10.27
C GLY A 101 2.99 -14.52 -9.15
N HIS A 102 4.17 -15.14 -9.24
CA HIS A 102 5.27 -14.97 -8.29
C HIS A 102 6.09 -13.68 -8.48
N ARG A 103 5.77 -12.85 -9.48
CA ARG A 103 6.46 -11.57 -9.68
C ARG A 103 5.87 -10.51 -8.75
N HIS A 104 6.72 -9.57 -8.33
CA HIS A 104 6.32 -8.46 -7.47
C HIS A 104 6.87 -7.14 -8.01
N ILE A 105 6.12 -6.06 -7.76
CA ILE A 105 6.52 -4.71 -8.16
C ILE A 105 7.55 -4.17 -7.16
N SER A 106 8.72 -3.75 -7.66
CA SER A 106 9.73 -3.06 -6.86
C SER A 106 9.36 -1.59 -6.67
N TRP A 107 8.54 -1.30 -5.67
CA TRP A 107 8.12 0.08 -5.35
C TRP A 107 9.27 1.02 -5.04
N LYS A 108 10.38 0.50 -4.50
CA LYS A 108 11.61 1.29 -4.31
C LYS A 108 12.16 1.77 -5.65
N HIS A 109 12.17 0.91 -6.66
CA HIS A 109 12.60 1.28 -8.00
C HIS A 109 11.63 2.26 -8.65
N VAL A 110 10.32 2.03 -8.49
CA VAL A 110 9.27 2.92 -8.98
C VAL A 110 9.46 4.34 -8.44
N TRP A 111 9.54 4.52 -7.12
CA TRP A 111 9.70 5.86 -6.53
C TRP A 111 11.09 6.49 -6.74
N ALA A 112 12.09 5.71 -7.17
CA ALA A 112 13.41 6.24 -7.52
C ALA A 112 13.50 6.78 -8.95
N ASN A 113 12.62 6.32 -9.85
CA ASN A 113 12.64 6.64 -11.28
C ASN A 113 11.37 7.38 -11.75
N PHE A 114 10.38 7.52 -10.88
CA PHE A 114 9.12 8.17 -11.17
C PHE A 114 8.64 8.98 -9.97
N CYS A 115 7.85 10.01 -10.23
CA CYS A 115 7.13 10.76 -9.21
C CYS A 115 5.70 11.06 -9.64
N LEU A 116 4.93 11.58 -8.69
CA LEU A 116 3.57 12.06 -8.92
C LEU A 116 3.62 13.54 -9.27
N SER A 117 2.78 13.96 -10.21
CA SER A 117 2.63 15.35 -10.59
C SER A 117 1.18 15.76 -10.70
N TYR A 118 0.88 16.97 -10.24
CA TYR A 118 -0.41 17.62 -10.38
C TYR A 118 -0.18 19.05 -10.87
N ASN A 119 -0.92 19.50 -11.88
CA ASN A 119 -0.77 20.84 -12.46
C ASN A 119 0.68 21.26 -12.78
N LYS A 120 1.50 20.33 -13.30
CA LYS A 120 2.93 20.50 -13.61
C LYS A 120 3.84 20.67 -12.38
N GLU A 121 3.30 20.62 -11.18
CA GLU A 121 4.05 20.57 -9.92
C GLU A 121 4.35 19.11 -9.54
N LYS A 122 5.54 18.84 -9.02
CA LYS A 122 5.98 17.50 -8.61
C LYS A 122 5.78 17.32 -7.10
N LEU A 123 5.10 16.26 -6.72
CA LEU A 123 4.85 15.91 -5.33
C LEU A 123 6.07 15.16 -4.77
N LEU A 124 7.08 15.91 -4.31
CA LEU A 124 8.36 15.37 -3.84
C LEU A 124 8.44 15.23 -2.32
N ASP A 125 7.79 16.13 -1.57
CA ASP A 125 7.76 16.05 -0.11
C ASP A 125 6.65 15.11 0.37
N ASP A 126 7.06 14.04 1.05
CA ASP A 126 6.16 13.01 1.59
C ASP A 126 5.25 13.52 2.71
N ASN A 127 5.65 14.58 3.43
CA ASN A 127 4.90 15.10 4.58
C ASN A 127 3.88 16.18 4.20
N SER A 128 4.00 16.75 3.00
CA SER A 128 3.07 17.77 2.52
C SER A 128 1.66 17.20 2.36
N VAL A 129 0.66 17.99 2.75
CA VAL A 129 -0.75 17.61 2.59
C VAL A 129 -1.13 17.78 1.12
N LEU A 130 -1.95 16.88 0.59
CA LEU A 130 -2.33 16.91 -0.83
C LEU A 130 -3.08 18.20 -1.20
N GLN A 131 -3.87 18.75 -0.27
CA GLN A 131 -4.60 20.00 -0.46
C GLN A 131 -3.68 21.22 -0.65
N ASP A 132 -2.45 21.20 -0.11
CA ASP A 132 -1.50 22.29 -0.27
C ASP A 132 -1.05 22.43 -1.74
N TYR A 133 -1.03 21.32 -2.47
CA TYR A 133 -0.82 21.27 -3.93
C TYR A 133 -2.10 21.59 -4.74
N GLY A 134 -3.22 21.89 -4.07
CA GLY A 134 -4.52 22.12 -4.71
C GLY A 134 -5.24 20.85 -5.19
N ILE A 135 -4.83 19.68 -4.71
CA ILE A 135 -5.49 18.40 -5.03
C ILE A 135 -6.77 18.29 -4.19
N ARG A 136 -7.89 18.04 -4.87
CA ARG A 136 -9.24 17.92 -4.30
C ARG A 136 -9.95 16.68 -4.83
N ASN A 137 -11.20 16.48 -4.41
CA ASN A 137 -12.04 15.40 -4.92
C ASN A 137 -12.15 15.42 -6.45
N ASN A 138 -12.02 14.25 -7.05
CA ASN A 138 -11.97 13.97 -8.48
C ASN A 138 -10.78 14.63 -9.23
N SER A 139 -9.74 15.07 -8.52
CA SER A 139 -8.50 15.53 -9.16
C SER A 139 -7.75 14.38 -9.82
N GLN A 140 -7.07 14.68 -10.93
CA GLN A 140 -6.24 13.72 -11.64
C GLN A 140 -4.75 13.99 -11.42
N VAL A 141 -4.05 13.04 -10.82
CA VAL A 141 -2.61 13.07 -10.58
C VAL A 141 -1.92 12.17 -11.60
N HIS A 142 -0.81 12.66 -12.15
CA HIS A 142 -0.08 12.01 -13.24
C HIS A 142 1.16 11.30 -12.70
N PHE A 143 1.37 10.07 -13.14
CA PHE A 143 2.63 9.38 -12.98
C PHE A 143 3.60 9.89 -14.04
N ILE A 144 4.76 10.43 -13.64
CA ILE A 144 5.74 10.97 -14.59
C ILE A 144 7.14 10.41 -14.32
N PRO A 145 7.99 10.24 -15.37
CA PRO A 145 9.39 9.92 -15.20
C PRO A 145 10.12 10.98 -14.35
N TYR A 146 10.90 10.53 -13.38
CA TYR A 146 11.69 11.39 -12.50
C TYR A 146 12.91 10.64 -11.96
N VAL A 147 14.10 11.08 -12.34
CA VAL A 147 15.34 10.52 -11.80
C VAL A 147 15.76 11.36 -10.58
N MET A 148 15.71 10.77 -9.38
CA MET A 148 16.28 11.41 -8.20
C MET A 148 17.80 11.58 -8.38
N SER A 149 18.33 12.81 -8.21
CA SER A 149 19.78 13.00 -8.21
C SER A 149 20.38 12.27 -7.01
N LYS A 150 21.40 11.43 -7.26
CA LYS A 150 21.99 10.50 -6.28
C LYS A 150 22.94 11.20 -5.29
N ASP A 151 22.75 12.48 -5.00
CA ASP A 151 23.78 13.29 -4.33
C ASP A 151 23.92 13.03 -2.82
N SER A 152 23.15 12.10 -2.25
CA SER A 152 23.20 11.79 -0.81
C SER A 152 23.54 10.34 -0.46
N GLN A 153 23.67 9.44 -1.44
CA GLN A 153 24.23 8.11 -1.17
C GLN A 153 25.76 8.24 -1.08
N LYS A 154 26.25 8.74 0.06
CA LYS A 154 27.63 8.50 0.49
C LYS A 154 27.82 6.99 0.47
N HIS A 155 28.51 6.48 -0.54
CA HIS A 155 29.01 5.12 -0.53
C HIS A 155 29.81 4.95 0.76
N SER A 156 29.25 4.25 1.75
CA SER A 156 30.07 3.72 2.82
C SER A 156 31.01 2.75 2.12
N ARG A 157 32.28 3.13 1.98
CA ARG A 157 33.31 2.23 1.49
C ARG A 157 33.32 1.04 2.43
N GLY A 158 32.69 -0.06 2.02
CA GLY A 158 32.70 -1.30 2.75
C GLY A 158 34.14 -1.64 3.09
N ARG A 159 34.43 -1.83 4.38
CA ARG A 159 35.76 -2.12 4.89
C ARG A 159 36.21 -3.42 4.23
N LYS A 160 37.14 -3.35 3.27
CA LYS A 160 37.73 -4.54 2.65
C LYS A 160 38.40 -5.35 3.77
N HIS A 161 37.80 -6.48 4.14
CA HIS A 161 38.53 -7.51 4.87
C HIS A 161 39.62 -8.02 3.92
N ARG A 162 40.88 -7.71 4.24
CA ARG A 162 42.03 -8.29 3.58
C ARG A 162 42.05 -9.78 3.92
N PHE A 163 41.41 -10.59 3.08
CA PHE A 163 41.38 -12.05 3.16
C PHE A 163 42.69 -12.71 2.69
N PHE A 164 43.85 -12.10 2.89
CA PHE A 164 45.12 -12.78 2.63
C PHE A 164 46.21 -12.27 3.58
N HIS A 165 46.24 -12.85 4.78
CA HIS A 165 47.46 -13.02 5.54
C HIS A 165 47.56 -14.50 5.90
N GLY A 166 48.51 -15.20 5.29
CA GLY A 166 48.80 -16.59 5.66
C GLY A 166 48.97 -17.55 4.50
N LEU A 167 49.88 -17.29 3.57
CA LEU A 167 50.59 -18.35 2.88
C LEU A 167 52.09 -18.08 3.01
N ASN A 168 52.62 -18.34 4.20
CA ASN A 168 54.03 -18.67 4.34
C ASN A 168 54.09 -20.08 4.94
N LYS A 169 54.38 -21.06 4.09
CA LYS A 169 54.72 -22.43 4.50
C LYS A 169 55.86 -22.91 3.61
N TYR A 170 57.05 -22.89 4.21
CA TYR A 170 58.24 -23.71 3.97
C TYR A 170 58.86 -23.73 2.57
N ALA A 171 60.05 -23.14 2.48
CA ALA A 171 61.18 -23.65 1.70
C ALA A 171 62.42 -23.62 2.60
#